data_AF-A0A0Q5W572-F1
#
_entry.id   AF-A0A0Q5W572-F1
#
_cell.length_a   1.000
_cell.length_b   1.000
_cell.length_c   1.000
_cell.angle_alpha   90.00
_cell.angle_beta   90.00
_cell.angle_gamma   90.00
#
_symmetry.space_group_name_H-M   'P 1'
#
loop_
_entity.id
_entity.type
_entity.pdbx_description
1 polymer ?
#
loop_
_entity_poly.entity_id
_entity_poly.type
_entity_poly.pdbx_seq_one_letter_code
_entity_poly.pdbx_strand_id
1 'polypeptide(L)'
;MPWKTAAPRRPRSVGVVLLTCVLLLCTGGASAGSAGDPAVTSAPGVSTDVLPGGTDPGGRSSTDDPAEEPTGATGRLPGADPASTGDPTTATAPLPSGTIPTTTPVAPAGGRTPTPDPAAVGSWATPAGDRAPGSVDGTLPDGAPTEGAVWCQVVPVTFSGVRADGSVPVGAATMTATPSVTVAGRSVDWSVVSSGRVVGSGTSTLGPTGGFSTPVTLPSGPATVTTALRFSADSTSTCPPSVVTVSVSSPLTWASGGSGPTAADGSFAAWRGTPTQIAGTWCDNNQAMLGLWQLRPGFELGAWQGDLDIAVGAIGPGESWAAAATGAYDGRWRQSLTELRRLWSGRPGQLYIRFAHEFNGNWYDWSVTGASVADFRASWIRYRALQQEVFPESDLVFSPNSETNYWSDLDWRTAFPGRQYVDVMAVDYYNMWPYTGTAAQFDAASLAYDRWGAPRGLKRHQEFAASVGLPFAVAEWGNNAEFGDSPAYIEGMNAFFRAHAGRGPGQLVYDIYFNVLWDGNPFALYPSTNAPGAAEAYRRVF
;
A
#
# COMPACT_ATOMS: atom_id res chain seq x y z
N MET A 1 1.28 37.40 11.84
CA MET A 1 2.39 37.40 12.83
C MET A 1 3.70 37.40 12.04
N PRO A 2 4.65 38.33 12.25
CA PRO A 2 5.79 38.44 11.36
C PRO A 2 6.91 37.48 11.77
N TRP A 3 7.40 36.72 10.79
CA TRP A 3 8.53 35.80 10.91
C TRP A 3 9.85 36.57 10.79
N LYS A 4 10.81 36.26 11.69
CA LYS A 4 12.20 36.71 11.62
C LYS A 4 13.00 35.78 10.72
N THR A 5 13.81 36.40 9.85
CA THR A 5 14.76 35.81 8.92
C THR A 5 15.99 35.22 9.63
N ALA A 6 16.44 34.05 9.18
CA ALA A 6 17.76 33.49 9.51
C ALA A 6 18.60 33.37 8.23
N ALA A 7 19.87 33.79 8.33
CA ALA A 7 20.84 33.91 7.24
C ALA A 7 21.49 32.56 6.83
N PRO A 8 21.99 32.42 5.58
CA PRO A 8 22.55 31.16 5.09
C PRO A 8 24.02 30.94 5.48
N ARG A 9 24.38 29.68 5.78
CA ARG A 9 25.77 29.21 5.97
C ARG A 9 26.40 28.80 4.63
N ARG A 10 27.69 29.10 4.47
CA ARG A 10 28.52 28.84 3.27
C ARG A 10 28.83 27.35 3.05
N PRO A 11 29.06 26.90 1.80
CA PRO A 11 29.53 25.54 1.51
C PRO A 11 31.05 25.39 1.69
N ARG A 12 31.48 24.18 2.06
CA ARG A 12 32.90 23.75 2.11
C ARG A 12 33.31 23.13 0.76
N SER A 13 34.56 23.36 0.41
CA SER A 13 35.23 23.06 -0.84
C SER A 13 35.45 21.57 -1.12
N VAL A 14 35.35 21.19 -2.39
CA VAL A 14 35.71 19.87 -2.95
C VAL A 14 37.16 19.91 -3.45
N GLY A 15 37.95 18.87 -3.12
CA GLY A 15 39.31 18.68 -3.62
C GLY A 15 39.33 18.05 -5.01
N VAL A 16 40.16 18.61 -5.89
CA VAL A 16 40.38 18.18 -7.29
C VAL A 16 41.57 17.21 -7.32
N VAL A 17 41.43 16.09 -8.01
CA VAL A 17 42.55 15.20 -8.39
C VAL A 17 42.67 15.23 -9.91
N LEU A 18 43.83 15.70 -10.41
CA LEU A 18 44.24 15.63 -11.81
C LEU A 18 44.62 14.20 -12.18
N LEU A 19 44.26 13.76 -13.40
CA LEU A 19 45.04 12.76 -14.12
C LEU A 19 45.13 13.07 -15.62
N THR A 20 46.29 12.74 -16.15
CA THR A 20 46.97 13.25 -17.34
C THR A 20 46.42 12.68 -18.66
N CYS A 21 46.26 13.54 -19.67
CA CYS A 21 45.99 13.16 -21.06
C CYS A 21 47.23 12.58 -21.75
N VAL A 22 47.04 11.47 -22.48
CA VAL A 22 47.94 11.04 -23.56
C VAL A 22 47.15 11.10 -24.87
N LEU A 23 47.72 11.86 -25.81
CA LEU A 23 47.20 12.18 -27.13
C LEU A 23 47.71 11.13 -28.13
N LEU A 24 46.84 10.50 -28.93
CA LEU A 24 47.25 9.86 -30.18
C LEU A 24 46.24 10.13 -31.30
N LEU A 25 46.78 10.69 -32.38
CA LEU A 25 46.16 11.03 -33.66
C LEU A 25 46.01 9.79 -34.55
N CYS A 26 44.98 9.77 -35.41
CA CYS A 26 44.99 9.36 -36.83
C CYS A 26 43.53 9.28 -37.35
N THR A 27 43.05 10.29 -38.10
CA THR A 27 42.89 10.34 -39.57
C THR A 27 41.77 9.48 -40.18
N GLY A 28 40.70 10.17 -40.63
CA GLY A 28 40.24 10.19 -42.03
C GLY A 28 39.50 8.98 -42.62
N GLY A 29 38.29 9.22 -43.12
CA GLY A 29 37.62 8.33 -44.07
C GLY A 29 36.14 8.64 -44.27
N ALA A 30 35.82 9.52 -45.22
CA ALA A 30 34.47 9.80 -45.68
C ALA A 30 34.10 8.87 -46.85
N SER A 31 32.84 8.42 -46.92
CA SER A 31 32.17 8.14 -48.20
C SER A 31 30.65 8.15 -48.05
N ALA A 32 30.01 8.91 -48.95
CA ALA A 32 28.57 9.09 -49.09
C ALA A 32 27.97 8.12 -50.14
N GLY A 33 26.64 7.99 -50.13
CA GLY A 33 25.80 7.38 -51.18
C GLY A 33 24.48 6.87 -50.59
N SER A 34 23.41 7.66 -50.53
CA SER A 34 22.42 8.02 -51.56
C SER A 34 21.45 6.89 -51.99
N ALA A 35 20.21 7.02 -51.50
CA ALA A 35 18.90 6.93 -52.19
C ALA A 35 18.54 5.71 -53.08
N GLY A 36 17.34 5.18 -52.83
CA GLY A 36 16.57 4.46 -53.85
C GLY A 36 15.41 3.62 -53.28
N ASP A 37 14.24 4.25 -53.18
CA ASP A 37 12.91 3.58 -53.20
C ASP A 37 12.35 3.74 -54.64
N PRO A 38 11.57 2.80 -55.20
CA PRO A 38 10.12 2.87 -54.98
C PRO A 38 9.32 1.53 -55.07
N ALA A 39 8.33 1.40 -54.17
CA ALA A 39 6.89 1.21 -54.38
C ALA A 39 6.26 0.20 -55.40
N VAL A 40 5.24 -0.52 -54.87
CA VAL A 40 3.94 -1.01 -55.42
C VAL A 40 3.87 -2.35 -56.22
N THR A 41 3.14 -3.36 -55.71
CA THR A 41 1.82 -3.87 -56.21
C THR A 41 1.41 -5.29 -55.70
N SER A 42 0.19 -5.36 -55.15
CA SER A 42 -0.87 -6.42 -55.20
C SER A 42 -0.60 -7.94 -54.99
N ALA A 43 -1.47 -8.52 -54.15
CA ALA A 43 -1.68 -9.91 -53.69
C ALA A 43 -2.31 -10.88 -54.74
N PRO A 44 -2.89 -12.05 -54.38
CA PRO A 44 -2.46 -13.17 -53.51
C PRO A 44 -2.45 -14.54 -54.24
N GLY A 45 -1.83 -15.58 -53.66
CA GLY A 45 -1.93 -16.95 -54.17
C GLY A 45 -1.67 -18.00 -53.08
N VAL A 46 -2.67 -18.86 -52.85
CA VAL A 46 -2.70 -19.99 -51.92
C VAL A 46 -1.93 -21.18 -52.49
N SER A 47 -1.12 -21.88 -51.68
CA SER A 47 -0.93 -23.34 -51.78
C SER A 47 -0.30 -23.92 -50.52
N THR A 48 -0.88 -25.01 -50.04
CA THR A 48 -0.48 -25.92 -48.97
C THR A 48 0.63 -26.89 -49.43
N ASP A 49 1.55 -27.28 -48.54
CA ASP A 49 1.88 -28.68 -48.17
C ASP A 49 3.30 -28.88 -47.55
N VAL A 50 3.30 -29.24 -46.26
CA VAL A 50 3.97 -30.38 -45.56
C VAL A 50 5.41 -30.86 -45.93
N LEU A 51 6.38 -30.56 -45.03
CA LEU A 51 7.47 -31.37 -44.36
C LEU A 51 8.48 -32.24 -45.17
N PRO A 52 9.62 -32.79 -44.61
CA PRO A 52 10.43 -32.50 -43.40
C PRO A 52 12.00 -32.52 -43.59
N GLY A 53 12.75 -32.18 -42.52
CA GLY A 53 14.14 -32.62 -42.23
C GLY A 53 15.26 -31.76 -42.82
N GLY A 54 16.41 -31.50 -42.18
CA GLY A 54 17.06 -31.91 -40.93
C GLY A 54 18.50 -31.35 -40.93
N THR A 55 19.21 -31.57 -39.82
CA THR A 55 20.66 -31.41 -39.57
C THR A 55 21.24 -30.00 -39.31
N ASP A 56 21.39 -29.74 -38.01
CA ASP A 56 22.52 -29.08 -37.33
C ASP A 56 23.87 -29.78 -37.69
N PRO A 57 25.02 -29.08 -37.71
CA PRO A 57 25.84 -29.05 -36.49
C PRO A 57 26.59 -27.72 -36.23
N GLY A 58 26.41 -27.18 -35.02
CA GLY A 58 27.46 -27.12 -34.00
C GLY A 58 28.67 -26.18 -34.19
N GLY A 59 28.72 -25.15 -33.34
CA GLY A 59 29.79 -25.08 -32.33
C GLY A 59 30.68 -23.83 -32.22
N ARG A 60 30.60 -23.22 -31.03
CA ARG A 60 31.61 -22.42 -30.27
C ARG A 60 31.71 -20.92 -30.61
N SER A 61 31.22 -20.05 -29.71
CA SER A 61 31.88 -19.41 -28.53
C SER A 61 32.92 -18.37 -28.97
N SER A 62 32.95 -17.13 -28.49
CA SER A 62 32.80 -16.68 -27.10
C SER A 62 32.70 -15.14 -27.06
N THR A 63 31.99 -14.63 -26.06
CA THR A 63 32.25 -13.41 -25.24
C THR A 63 32.77 -12.13 -25.92
N ASP A 64 31.99 -11.03 -25.82
CA ASP A 64 32.46 -9.72 -25.31
C ASP A 64 31.28 -8.74 -25.13
N ASP A 65 31.02 -8.43 -23.86
CA ASP A 65 30.78 -7.12 -23.21
C ASP A 65 29.75 -6.05 -23.69
N PRO A 66 29.29 -5.18 -22.76
CA PRO A 66 27.99 -4.53 -22.75
C PRO A 66 27.97 -3.13 -23.38
N ALA A 67 26.79 -2.70 -23.82
CA ALA A 67 26.53 -1.34 -24.27
C ALA A 67 25.79 -0.55 -23.18
N GLU A 68 26.48 0.44 -22.62
CA GLU A 68 25.91 1.53 -21.81
C GLU A 68 25.29 2.63 -22.69
N GLU A 69 24.34 3.33 -22.09
CA GLU A 69 23.53 4.44 -22.61
C GLU A 69 24.34 5.71 -22.93
N PRO A 70 23.84 6.59 -23.82
CA PRO A 70 24.30 7.97 -23.90
C PRO A 70 23.41 8.94 -23.11
N THR A 71 24.03 9.72 -22.23
CA THR A 71 23.45 10.95 -21.64
C THR A 71 24.05 12.20 -22.27
N GLY A 72 23.19 13.20 -22.51
CA GLY A 72 23.47 14.62 -22.25
C GLY A 72 24.26 15.43 -23.28
N ALA A 73 23.58 16.37 -23.95
CA ALA A 73 24.21 17.58 -24.48
C ALA A 73 23.36 18.82 -24.13
N THR A 74 23.84 19.60 -23.15
CA THR A 74 23.34 20.92 -22.78
C THR A 74 23.93 21.99 -23.70
N GLY A 75 23.09 22.66 -24.48
CA GLY A 75 23.43 23.85 -25.26
C GLY A 75 22.81 25.10 -24.63
N ARG A 76 23.66 26.05 -24.20
CA ARG A 76 23.29 27.34 -23.60
C ARG A 76 23.35 28.42 -24.68
N LEU A 77 22.28 29.20 -24.86
CA LEU A 77 22.28 30.50 -25.56
C LEU A 77 21.36 31.51 -24.85
N PRO A 78 21.58 32.83 -25.03
CA PRO A 78 21.32 33.83 -24.00
C PRO A 78 20.10 34.73 -24.23
N GLY A 79 19.56 35.25 -23.12
CA GLY A 79 19.17 36.65 -22.88
C GLY A 79 18.21 37.36 -23.84
N ALA A 80 17.00 37.65 -23.35
CA ALA A 80 16.23 38.82 -23.78
C ALA A 80 15.34 39.33 -22.62
N ASP A 81 15.53 40.60 -22.26
CA ASP A 81 14.64 41.40 -21.41
C ASP A 81 13.23 41.53 -22.02
N PRO A 82 12.20 41.80 -21.20
CA PRO A 82 11.05 42.54 -21.67
C PRO A 82 10.89 43.87 -20.94
N ALA A 83 10.80 44.93 -21.75
CA ALA A 83 10.41 46.26 -21.33
C ALA A 83 8.91 46.34 -21.01
N SER A 84 8.64 47.13 -19.97
CA SER A 84 7.36 47.71 -19.56
C SER A 84 6.73 48.58 -20.65
N THR A 85 5.40 48.55 -20.78
CA THR A 85 4.47 49.69 -20.66
C THR A 85 3.07 49.31 -21.14
N GLY A 86 2.03 49.79 -20.43
CA GLY A 86 0.70 50.03 -21.04
C GLY A 86 -0.51 49.43 -20.32
N ASP A 87 -1.02 50.16 -19.33
CA ASP A 87 -2.42 50.14 -18.87
C ASP A 87 -3.31 50.86 -19.92
N PRO A 88 -4.59 50.49 -20.12
CA PRO A 88 -5.63 51.26 -19.43
C PRO A 88 -6.91 50.48 -19.00
N THR A 89 -7.30 50.73 -17.76
CA THR A 89 -8.66 50.93 -17.20
C THR A 89 -9.89 50.82 -18.14
N THR A 90 -10.93 50.06 -17.75
CA THR A 90 -12.20 50.58 -17.15
C THR A 90 -13.30 49.50 -16.98
N ALA A 91 -14.13 49.76 -15.96
CA ALA A 91 -15.56 49.46 -15.81
C ALA A 91 -16.04 48.15 -15.14
N THR A 92 -16.50 48.37 -13.92
CA THR A 92 -17.22 47.55 -12.95
C THR A 92 -18.66 47.20 -13.38
N ALA A 93 -19.15 46.02 -12.99
CA ALA A 93 -20.57 45.77 -12.72
C ALA A 93 -20.71 44.78 -11.52
N PRO A 94 -21.56 45.06 -10.51
CA PRO A 94 -21.70 44.20 -9.33
C PRO A 94 -22.74 43.11 -9.53
N LEU A 95 -22.46 41.90 -9.06
CA LEU A 95 -23.44 40.82 -8.91
C LEU A 95 -23.97 40.77 -7.46
N PRO A 96 -25.23 40.36 -7.26
CA PRO A 96 -25.94 40.56 -6.00
C PRO A 96 -25.54 39.53 -4.92
N SER A 97 -25.38 40.04 -3.71
CA SER A 97 -25.13 39.30 -2.48
C SER A 97 -26.32 38.42 -2.08
N GLY A 98 -26.16 37.10 -2.17
CA GLY A 98 -27.04 36.13 -1.53
C GLY A 98 -26.58 35.85 -0.10
N THR A 99 -27.39 36.24 0.88
CA THR A 99 -27.19 35.98 2.31
C THR A 99 -27.43 34.50 2.64
N ILE A 100 -26.41 33.83 3.17
CA ILE A 100 -26.54 32.51 3.83
C ILE A 100 -26.72 32.77 5.34
N PRO A 101 -27.76 32.21 5.99
CA PRO A 101 -27.97 32.40 7.43
C PRO A 101 -26.95 31.57 8.23
N THR A 102 -26.08 32.25 8.98
CA THR A 102 -25.25 31.66 10.03
C THR A 102 -26.11 31.35 11.26
N THR A 103 -26.29 30.08 11.57
CA THR A 103 -26.80 29.62 12.87
C THR A 103 -25.66 29.57 13.89
N THR A 104 -25.74 30.41 14.90
CA THR A 104 -24.86 30.42 16.08
C THR A 104 -25.07 29.16 16.93
N PRO A 105 -24.02 28.40 17.30
CA PRO A 105 -24.16 27.36 18.31
C PRO A 105 -24.16 27.97 19.71
N VAL A 106 -25.20 27.64 20.47
CA VAL A 106 -25.34 27.92 21.90
C VAL A 106 -24.34 27.05 22.67
N ALA A 107 -23.52 27.68 23.51
CA ALA A 107 -22.64 26.99 24.46
C ALA A 107 -23.46 26.32 25.58
N PRO A 108 -23.19 25.07 25.97
CA PRO A 108 -23.69 24.54 27.22
C PRO A 108 -22.79 24.92 28.39
N ALA A 109 -23.48 25.32 29.45
CA ALA A 109 -22.98 25.71 30.74
C ALA A 109 -22.18 24.61 31.45
N GLY A 110 -21.30 25.05 32.34
CA GLY A 110 -20.40 24.22 33.10
C GLY A 110 -21.08 23.24 34.06
N GLY A 111 -20.43 22.09 34.23
CA GLY A 111 -20.66 21.15 35.31
C GLY A 111 -19.32 20.71 35.86
N ARG A 112 -18.98 21.19 37.06
CA ARG A 112 -17.88 20.64 37.87
C ARG A 112 -18.26 19.23 38.29
N THR A 113 -17.40 18.26 38.04
CA THR A 113 -17.44 16.93 38.67
C THR A 113 -16.20 16.72 39.54
N PRO A 114 -16.31 16.01 40.67
CA PRO A 114 -15.28 15.96 41.70
C PRO A 114 -14.22 14.91 41.37
N THR A 115 -12.97 15.26 41.67
CA THR A 115 -11.80 14.38 41.72
C THR A 115 -12.00 13.26 42.74
N PRO A 116 -11.72 11.98 42.41
CA PRO A 116 -11.46 10.95 43.40
C PRO A 116 -9.96 10.86 43.71
N ASP A 117 -9.69 10.79 45.01
CA ASP A 117 -8.42 10.55 45.70
C ASP A 117 -7.79 9.19 45.31
N PRO A 118 -6.48 9.10 44.97
CA PRO A 118 -5.84 7.83 44.65
C PRO A 118 -5.19 7.23 45.90
N ALA A 119 -5.83 6.22 46.49
CA ALA A 119 -5.23 5.36 47.51
C ALA A 119 -5.10 3.91 47.02
N ALA A 120 -3.86 3.41 47.12
CA ALA A 120 -3.44 2.02 47.24
C ALA A 120 -3.62 1.08 46.03
N VAL A 121 -2.53 0.90 45.25
CA VAL A 121 -2.18 -0.42 44.69
C VAL A 121 -0.66 -0.61 44.80
N GLY A 122 -0.26 -1.66 45.51
CA GLY A 122 1.13 -1.99 45.80
C GLY A 122 1.91 -2.52 44.60
N SER A 123 3.20 -2.20 44.60
CA SER A 123 4.20 -2.66 43.66
C SER A 123 4.54 -4.14 43.88
N TRP A 124 4.35 -4.97 42.85
CA TRP A 124 5.06 -6.24 42.71
C TRP A 124 6.14 -6.05 41.63
N ALA A 125 7.39 -6.22 42.05
CA ALA A 125 8.56 -6.17 41.20
C ALA A 125 8.61 -7.41 40.29
N THR A 126 8.76 -7.19 38.98
CA THR A 126 9.20 -8.19 38.00
C THR A 126 10.72 -8.13 37.84
N PRO A 127 11.46 -9.26 37.94
CA PRO A 127 12.82 -9.31 37.42
C PRO A 127 12.79 -9.51 35.90
N ALA A 128 13.56 -8.68 35.22
CA ALA A 128 13.94 -8.83 33.82
C ALA A 128 14.85 -10.05 33.62
N GLY A 129 14.74 -10.70 32.46
CA GLY A 129 15.62 -11.77 32.02
C GLY A 129 15.30 -12.24 30.62
N ASP A 130 15.99 -11.66 29.64
CA ASP A 130 16.01 -12.08 28.23
C ASP A 130 16.46 -13.53 28.06
N ARG A 131 15.77 -14.31 27.20
CA ARG A 131 16.32 -15.46 26.47
C ARG A 131 15.53 -15.75 25.19
N ALA A 132 16.28 -15.90 24.09
CA ALA A 132 15.81 -16.30 22.76
C ALA A 132 15.31 -17.77 22.72
N PRO A 133 14.49 -18.16 21.73
CA PRO A 133 13.92 -19.51 21.65
C PRO A 133 14.93 -20.50 21.05
N GLY A 134 15.44 -21.39 21.89
CA GLY A 134 16.18 -22.60 21.49
C GLY A 134 15.57 -23.81 22.20
N SER A 135 15.37 -24.90 21.45
CA SER A 135 14.83 -26.17 21.96
C SER A 135 15.63 -26.68 23.15
N VAL A 136 14.97 -26.92 24.28
CA VAL A 136 15.57 -27.55 25.46
C VAL A 136 15.08 -28.99 25.52
N ASP A 137 15.98 -29.93 25.23
CA ASP A 137 15.82 -31.34 25.55
C ASP A 137 16.11 -31.51 27.06
N GLY A 138 15.06 -31.79 27.84
CA GLY A 138 15.15 -31.93 29.29
C GLY A 138 15.24 -33.39 29.71
N THR A 139 16.44 -33.90 29.96
CA THR A 139 16.63 -35.10 30.79
C THR A 139 16.37 -34.76 32.26
N LEU A 140 15.41 -35.45 32.87
CA LEU A 140 14.96 -35.25 34.26
C LEU A 140 16.02 -35.68 35.29
N PRO A 141 16.04 -35.11 36.51
CA PRO A 141 16.91 -35.57 37.60
C PRO A 141 16.44 -36.89 38.19
N ASP A 142 17.40 -37.75 38.56
CA ASP A 142 17.17 -39.03 39.24
C ASP A 142 16.54 -38.84 40.63
N GLY A 143 15.25 -39.18 40.72
CA GLY A 143 14.47 -39.16 41.95
C GLY A 143 13.03 -39.58 41.67
N ALA A 144 12.81 -40.88 41.43
CA ALA A 144 11.47 -41.40 41.16
C ALA A 144 10.55 -41.20 42.38
N PRO A 145 9.40 -40.50 42.24
CA PRO A 145 8.39 -40.47 43.27
C PRO A 145 7.73 -41.86 43.36
N THR A 146 7.32 -42.22 44.56
CA THR A 146 6.54 -43.42 44.86
C THR A 146 5.28 -43.50 43.99
N GLU A 147 4.93 -44.73 43.61
CA GLU A 147 3.72 -45.14 42.87
C GLU A 147 2.47 -44.41 43.41
N GLY A 148 2.01 -43.38 42.69
CA GLY A 148 0.87 -42.54 43.09
C GLY A 148 0.96 -41.05 42.71
N ALA A 149 2.13 -40.54 42.33
CA ALA A 149 2.25 -39.16 41.84
C ALA A 149 1.76 -39.03 40.39
N VAL A 150 0.63 -38.36 40.19
CA VAL A 150 0.12 -38.00 38.86
C VAL A 150 1.02 -36.91 38.28
N TRP A 151 1.86 -37.26 37.29
CA TRP A 151 2.65 -36.29 36.55
C TRP A 151 1.72 -35.47 35.63
N CYS A 152 1.43 -34.24 36.04
CA CYS A 152 0.74 -33.26 35.22
C CYS A 152 1.70 -32.71 34.16
N GLN A 153 1.67 -33.23 32.93
CA GLN A 153 2.37 -32.61 31.80
C GLN A 153 1.45 -31.69 31.01
N VAL A 154 2.03 -30.57 30.56
CA VAL A 154 1.41 -29.60 29.65
C VAL A 154 0.98 -30.34 28.39
N VAL A 155 -0.30 -30.24 28.03
CA VAL A 155 -0.80 -30.82 26.77
C VAL A 155 -0.56 -29.80 25.66
N PRO A 156 0.35 -30.03 24.69
CA PRO A 156 0.48 -29.14 23.56
C PRO A 156 -0.84 -29.09 22.80
N VAL A 157 -1.35 -27.87 22.59
CA VAL A 157 -2.56 -27.60 21.81
C VAL A 157 -2.14 -27.13 20.42
N THR A 158 -2.69 -27.75 19.39
CA THR A 158 -2.51 -27.38 17.98
C THR A 158 -3.88 -27.09 17.35
N PHE A 159 -3.89 -26.24 16.33
CA PHE A 159 -5.11 -25.93 15.57
C PHE A 159 -4.97 -26.44 14.13
N SER A 160 -6.05 -26.96 13.56
CA SER A 160 -6.11 -27.26 12.12
C SER A 160 -6.29 -25.97 11.32
N GLY A 161 -5.63 -25.86 10.16
CA GLY A 161 -5.77 -24.69 9.29
C GLY A 161 -4.95 -23.47 9.73
N VAL A 162 -3.99 -23.67 10.64
CA VAL A 162 -2.99 -22.66 11.01
C VAL A 162 -2.24 -22.24 9.75
N ARG A 163 -2.28 -20.94 9.46
CA ARG A 163 -1.54 -20.32 8.36
C ARG A 163 -0.04 -20.35 8.67
N ALA A 164 0.79 -20.12 7.66
CA ALA A 164 2.26 -20.13 7.81
C ALA A 164 2.78 -19.11 8.85
N ASP A 165 1.98 -18.08 9.17
CA ASP A 165 2.23 -17.06 10.18
C ASP A 165 1.83 -17.48 11.61
N GLY A 166 1.33 -18.71 11.81
CA GLY A 166 0.85 -19.20 13.10
C GLY A 166 -0.58 -18.76 13.45
N SER A 167 -1.27 -18.02 12.58
CA SER A 167 -2.64 -17.57 12.83
C SER A 167 -3.69 -18.63 12.45
N VAL A 168 -4.81 -18.63 13.17
CA VAL A 168 -5.96 -19.50 12.88
C VAL A 168 -7.01 -18.69 12.12
N PRO A 169 -7.58 -19.18 11.02
CA PRO A 169 -8.64 -18.48 10.31
C PRO A 169 -9.87 -18.30 11.20
N VAL A 170 -10.55 -17.15 11.06
CA VAL A 170 -11.86 -16.93 11.71
C VAL A 170 -12.87 -17.97 11.25
N GLY A 171 -13.66 -18.47 12.20
CA GLY A 171 -14.64 -19.52 11.97
C GLY A 171 -14.27 -20.84 12.62
N ALA A 172 -14.71 -21.95 12.00
CA ALA A 172 -14.53 -23.29 12.55
C ALA A 172 -13.06 -23.73 12.48
N ALA A 173 -12.45 -23.90 13.64
CA ALA A 173 -11.13 -24.49 13.80
C ALA A 173 -11.24 -25.79 14.60
N THR A 174 -10.36 -26.75 14.33
CA THR A 174 -10.26 -27.97 15.12
C THR A 174 -9.10 -27.84 16.09
N MET A 175 -9.40 -27.80 17.38
CA MET A 175 -8.39 -27.83 18.43
C MET A 175 -8.00 -29.29 18.70
N THR A 176 -6.71 -29.61 18.58
CA THR A 176 -6.15 -30.93 18.87
C THR A 176 -5.13 -30.84 19.99
N ALA A 177 -5.31 -31.63 21.05
CA ALA A 177 -4.37 -31.71 22.16
C ALA A 177 -3.95 -33.17 22.35
N THR A 178 -2.64 -33.45 22.46
CA THR A 178 -2.12 -34.82 22.66
C THR A 178 -1.21 -34.86 23.90
N PRO A 179 -1.62 -35.53 24.99
CA PRO A 179 -0.77 -35.72 26.16
C PRO A 179 0.33 -36.74 25.85
N SER A 180 1.47 -36.58 26.51
CA SER A 180 2.64 -37.46 26.44
C SER A 180 2.46 -38.80 27.17
N VAL A 181 1.36 -38.97 27.92
CA VAL A 181 1.03 -40.21 28.64
C VAL A 181 -0.34 -40.70 28.19
N THR A 182 -0.49 -42.01 27.96
CA THR A 182 -1.75 -42.63 27.53
C THR A 182 -2.79 -42.57 28.65
N VAL A 183 -3.71 -41.59 28.60
CA VAL A 183 -4.81 -41.45 29.56
C VAL A 183 -6.18 -41.56 28.87
N ALA A 184 -6.40 -42.66 28.14
CA ALA A 184 -7.64 -42.90 27.41
C ALA A 184 -8.86 -42.90 28.36
N GLY A 185 -9.98 -42.31 27.91
CA GLY A 185 -11.25 -42.30 28.64
C GLY A 185 -11.41 -41.24 29.74
N ARG A 186 -10.46 -40.30 29.87
CA ARG A 186 -10.56 -39.14 30.79
C ARG A 186 -11.18 -37.92 30.10
N SER A 187 -11.62 -36.95 30.89
CA SER A 187 -12.23 -35.70 30.39
C SER A 187 -11.28 -34.52 30.51
N VAL A 188 -11.25 -33.66 29.49
CA VAL A 188 -10.53 -32.38 29.48
C VAL A 188 -11.56 -31.27 29.40
N ASP A 189 -11.49 -30.33 30.34
CA ASP A 189 -12.22 -29.08 30.22
C ASP A 189 -11.38 -28.09 29.42
N TRP A 190 -12.05 -27.36 28.54
CA TRP A 190 -11.40 -26.33 27.75
C TRP A 190 -12.27 -25.08 27.72
N SER A 191 -11.61 -23.94 27.63
CA SER A 191 -12.24 -22.65 27.38
C SER A 191 -11.40 -21.85 26.39
N VAL A 192 -12.09 -21.12 25.52
CA VAL A 192 -11.51 -20.16 24.61
C VAL A 192 -11.95 -18.79 25.08
N VAL A 193 -11.00 -17.93 25.39
CA VAL A 193 -11.22 -16.55 25.80
C VAL A 193 -10.72 -15.64 24.68
N SER A 194 -11.60 -14.79 24.15
CA SER A 194 -11.22 -13.75 23.19
C SER A 194 -11.64 -12.41 23.76
N SER A 195 -10.72 -11.43 23.74
CA SER A 195 -10.99 -10.06 24.25
C SER A 195 -11.59 -10.05 25.68
N GLY A 196 -11.11 -10.94 26.55
CA GLY A 196 -11.59 -11.07 27.93
C GLY A 196 -12.96 -11.73 28.11
N ARG A 197 -13.57 -12.27 27.04
CA ARG A 197 -14.85 -13.02 27.09
C ARG A 197 -14.65 -14.48 26.70
N VAL A 198 -15.32 -15.39 27.40
CA VAL A 198 -15.38 -16.80 27.00
C VAL A 198 -16.24 -16.90 25.74
N VAL A 199 -15.65 -17.33 24.62
CA VAL A 199 -16.31 -17.48 23.32
C VAL A 199 -16.61 -18.93 22.95
N GLY A 200 -16.03 -19.86 23.72
CA GLY A 200 -16.36 -21.28 23.68
C GLY A 200 -15.85 -21.97 24.92
N SER A 201 -16.59 -22.96 25.41
CA SER A 201 -16.13 -23.86 26.47
C SER A 201 -16.79 -25.22 26.31
N GLY A 202 -16.14 -26.24 26.86
CA GLY A 202 -16.71 -27.59 26.84
C GLY A 202 -15.84 -28.58 27.57
N THR A 203 -16.33 -29.82 27.59
CA THR A 203 -15.62 -30.97 28.13
C THR A 203 -15.50 -32.00 27.02
N SER A 204 -14.29 -32.48 26.76
CA SER A 204 -14.01 -33.47 25.72
C SER A 204 -13.40 -34.73 26.34
N THR A 205 -13.81 -35.90 25.88
CA THR A 205 -13.20 -37.16 26.31
C THR A 205 -11.96 -37.45 25.47
N LEU A 206 -10.87 -37.83 26.12
CA LEU A 206 -9.63 -38.24 25.47
C LEU A 206 -9.82 -39.60 24.78
N GLY A 207 -9.45 -39.65 23.51
CA GLY A 207 -9.46 -40.85 22.69
C GLY A 207 -8.39 -41.87 23.12
N PRO A 208 -8.32 -43.03 22.44
CA PRO A 208 -7.40 -44.12 22.77
C PRO A 208 -5.92 -43.72 22.76
N THR A 209 -5.55 -42.75 21.92
CA THR A 209 -4.19 -42.19 21.81
C THR A 209 -3.93 -41.04 22.79
N GLY A 210 -4.87 -40.79 23.72
CA GLY A 210 -4.80 -39.69 24.68
C GLY A 210 -5.24 -38.34 24.12
N GLY A 211 -5.40 -38.19 22.81
CA GLY A 211 -5.77 -36.91 22.20
C GLY A 211 -7.27 -36.63 22.16
N PHE A 212 -7.65 -35.36 22.07
CA PHE A 212 -9.03 -34.95 21.74
C PHE A 212 -9.04 -33.94 20.61
N SER A 213 -10.18 -33.87 19.92
CA SER A 213 -10.42 -32.98 18.79
C SER A 213 -11.80 -32.36 18.98
N THR A 214 -11.88 -31.02 19.04
CA THR A 214 -13.16 -30.32 19.17
C THR A 214 -13.25 -29.13 18.21
N PRO A 215 -14.37 -28.95 17.51
CA PRO A 215 -14.62 -27.74 16.75
C PRO A 215 -14.78 -26.55 17.71
N VAL A 216 -14.15 -25.44 17.39
CA VAL A 216 -14.31 -24.14 18.06
C VAL A 216 -14.55 -23.06 17.01
N THR A 217 -15.45 -22.13 17.30
CA THR A 217 -15.66 -20.94 16.46
C THR A 217 -14.88 -19.79 17.07
N LEU A 218 -13.86 -19.32 16.36
CA LEU A 218 -13.01 -18.23 16.84
C LEU A 218 -13.45 -16.89 16.22
N PRO A 219 -13.70 -15.83 17.02
CA PRO A 219 -13.88 -14.48 16.49
C PRO A 219 -12.54 -13.88 16.05
N SER A 220 -12.57 -12.82 15.24
CA SER A 220 -11.36 -12.07 14.87
C SER A 220 -10.69 -11.43 16.08
N GLY A 221 -9.36 -11.47 16.13
CA GLY A 221 -8.53 -10.86 17.17
C GLY A 221 -7.66 -11.87 17.92
N PRO A 222 -6.91 -11.42 18.95
CA PRO A 222 -6.17 -12.31 19.82
C PRO A 222 -7.13 -13.18 20.66
N ALA A 223 -6.94 -14.49 20.61
CA ALA A 223 -7.67 -15.46 21.42
C ALA A 223 -6.70 -16.26 22.30
N THR A 224 -7.01 -16.36 23.58
CA THR A 224 -6.32 -17.20 24.55
C THR A 224 -7.12 -18.46 24.77
N VAL A 225 -6.53 -19.61 24.46
CA VAL A 225 -7.13 -20.91 24.68
C VAL A 225 -6.55 -21.50 25.97
N THR A 226 -7.42 -21.76 26.93
CA THR A 226 -7.07 -22.37 28.20
C THR A 226 -7.60 -23.80 28.22
N THR A 227 -6.72 -24.76 28.44
CA THR A 227 -7.09 -26.17 28.62
C THR A 227 -6.75 -26.59 30.05
N ALA A 228 -7.71 -27.21 30.72
CA ALA A 228 -7.57 -27.72 32.08
C ALA A 228 -7.99 -29.20 32.10
N LEU A 229 -7.02 -30.08 32.34
CA LEU A 229 -7.31 -31.50 32.56
C LEU A 229 -8.08 -31.66 33.88
N ARG A 230 -9.27 -32.28 33.81
CA ARG A 230 -9.99 -32.74 35.02
C ARG A 230 -9.83 -34.24 35.20
N PHE A 231 -9.24 -34.62 36.31
CA PHE A 231 -9.33 -35.98 36.82
C PHE A 231 -10.68 -36.10 37.55
N SER A 232 -11.28 -37.30 37.52
CA SER A 232 -12.67 -37.58 37.93
C SER A 232 -13.10 -36.91 39.25
N ALA A 233 -14.42 -36.80 39.46
CA ALA A 233 -15.11 -36.04 40.51
C ALA A 233 -14.63 -36.22 41.98
N ASP A 234 -13.82 -37.24 42.26
CA ASP A 234 -13.31 -37.57 43.61
C ASP A 234 -11.86 -37.13 43.88
N SER A 235 -11.12 -36.57 42.91
CA SER A 235 -9.74 -36.12 43.14
C SER A 235 -9.65 -34.61 43.31
N THR A 236 -9.22 -34.15 44.49
CA THR A 236 -8.87 -32.75 44.80
C THR A 236 -7.59 -32.26 44.10
N SER A 237 -6.97 -33.10 43.25
CA SER A 237 -5.77 -32.77 42.51
C SER A 237 -6.13 -32.18 41.14
N THR A 238 -6.08 -30.85 41.03
CA THR A 238 -6.19 -30.14 39.76
C THR A 238 -4.80 -29.86 39.22
N CYS A 239 -4.49 -30.32 38.00
CA CYS A 239 -3.30 -29.86 37.30
C CYS A 239 -3.43 -28.36 36.97
N PRO A 240 -2.33 -27.60 36.95
CA PRO A 240 -2.36 -26.23 36.45
C PRO A 240 -2.84 -26.21 35.00
N PRO A 241 -3.71 -25.26 34.62
CA PRO A 241 -4.19 -25.15 33.25
C PRO A 241 -3.05 -24.83 32.29
N SER A 242 -3.06 -25.46 31.12
CA SER A 242 -2.17 -25.12 30.00
C SER A 242 -2.82 -24.00 29.19
N VAL A 243 -2.12 -22.88 29.04
CA VAL A 243 -2.59 -21.70 28.31
C VAL A 243 -1.80 -21.57 27.01
N VAL A 244 -2.50 -21.56 25.88
CA VAL A 244 -1.94 -21.32 24.54
C VAL A 244 -2.63 -20.09 23.95
N THR A 245 -1.85 -19.09 23.56
CA THR A 245 -2.37 -17.90 22.87
C THR A 245 -2.27 -18.12 21.37
N VAL A 246 -3.38 -17.92 20.66
CA VAL A 246 -3.44 -17.96 19.19
C VAL A 246 -3.98 -16.65 18.64
N SER A 247 -3.37 -16.16 17.57
CA SER A 247 -3.88 -15.00 16.84
C SER A 247 -4.89 -15.47 15.80
N VAL A 248 -6.12 -14.95 15.85
CA VAL A 248 -7.18 -15.32 14.92
C VAL A 248 -7.41 -14.16 13.97
N SER A 249 -7.06 -14.33 12.69
CA SER A 249 -7.23 -13.28 11.69
C SER A 249 -8.41 -13.61 10.78
N SER A 250 -9.38 -12.69 10.70
CA SER A 250 -10.32 -12.72 9.57
C SER A 250 -9.51 -12.47 8.30
N PRO A 251 -9.85 -13.12 7.17
CA PRO A 251 -9.37 -12.61 5.89
C PRO A 251 -9.76 -11.13 5.79
N LEU A 252 -8.82 -10.30 5.33
CA LEU A 252 -9.11 -8.89 5.08
C LEU A 252 -10.25 -8.82 4.06
N THR A 253 -11.22 -7.95 4.30
CA THR A 253 -12.36 -7.73 3.39
C THR A 253 -12.05 -6.71 2.29
N TRP A 254 -10.82 -6.20 2.27
CA TRP A 254 -10.25 -5.31 1.26
C TRP A 254 -8.90 -5.88 0.80
N ALA A 255 -8.41 -5.50 -0.38
CA ALA A 255 -7.10 -5.90 -0.86
C ALA A 255 -6.01 -5.04 -0.20
N SER A 256 -5.12 -5.65 0.59
CA SER A 256 -4.01 -4.94 1.20
C SER A 256 -2.68 -5.31 0.55
N GLY A 257 -1.79 -4.34 0.39
CA GLY A 257 -0.49 -4.61 -0.20
C GLY A 257 0.49 -3.46 -0.11
N GLY A 258 1.34 -3.35 -1.11
CA GLY A 258 2.38 -2.32 -1.14
C GLY A 258 3.05 -2.19 -2.49
N SER A 259 3.91 -1.19 -2.58
CA SER A 259 4.69 -0.89 -3.78
C SER A 259 6.13 -1.39 -3.65
N GLY A 260 6.81 -1.41 -4.80
CA GLY A 260 8.22 -1.76 -4.91
C GLY A 260 8.51 -3.26 -5.00
N PRO A 261 9.77 -3.65 -5.27
CA PRO A 261 10.10 -5.01 -5.68
C PRO A 261 9.71 -6.09 -4.68
N THR A 262 9.74 -5.78 -3.38
CA THR A 262 9.40 -6.73 -2.33
C THR A 262 7.92 -7.09 -2.26
N ALA A 263 7.04 -6.21 -2.78
CA ALA A 263 5.63 -6.54 -2.94
C ALA A 263 5.43 -7.62 -4.01
N ALA A 264 6.24 -7.58 -5.07
CA ALA A 264 6.13 -8.47 -6.22
C ALA A 264 6.79 -9.84 -5.98
N ASP A 265 7.93 -9.89 -5.30
CA ASP A 265 8.69 -11.13 -5.05
C ASP A 265 8.14 -11.97 -3.87
N GLY A 266 7.16 -11.44 -3.15
CA GLY A 266 6.50 -12.09 -2.00
C GLY A 266 7.26 -11.96 -0.68
N SER A 267 8.43 -11.35 -0.65
CA SER A 267 9.21 -11.17 0.58
C SER A 267 8.55 -10.16 1.53
N PHE A 268 7.87 -9.14 1.01
CA PHE A 268 7.07 -8.23 1.84
C PHE A 268 5.90 -8.96 2.52
N ALA A 269 5.20 -9.82 1.78
CA ALA A 269 4.13 -10.67 2.31
C ALA A 269 4.62 -11.59 3.43
N ALA A 270 5.77 -12.24 3.21
CA ALA A 270 6.41 -13.08 4.22
C ALA A 270 6.80 -12.29 5.48
N TRP A 271 7.30 -11.06 5.32
CA TRP A 271 7.68 -10.21 6.44
C TRP A 271 6.49 -9.69 7.25
N ARG A 272 5.41 -9.26 6.60
CA ARG A 272 4.19 -8.77 7.29
C ARG A 272 3.31 -9.89 7.84
N GLY A 273 3.53 -11.15 7.44
CA GLY A 273 2.75 -12.31 7.88
C GLY A 273 1.44 -12.51 7.13
N THR A 274 0.99 -11.53 6.34
CA THR A 274 -0.21 -11.62 5.49
C THR A 274 0.10 -11.48 4.00
N PRO A 275 -0.67 -12.16 3.11
CA PRO A 275 -0.47 -12.06 1.67
C PRO A 275 -0.58 -10.61 1.18
N THR A 276 0.34 -10.19 0.32
CA THR A 276 0.15 -9.01 -0.53
C THR A 276 -0.89 -9.35 -1.59
N GLN A 277 -2.05 -8.70 -1.53
CA GLN A 277 -3.18 -8.95 -2.45
C GLN A 277 -3.18 -7.99 -3.63
N ILE A 278 -2.61 -6.81 -3.45
CA ILE A 278 -2.47 -5.76 -4.46
C ILE A 278 -1.04 -5.23 -4.51
N ALA A 279 -0.53 -4.94 -5.70
CA ALA A 279 0.72 -4.20 -5.88
C ALA A 279 0.44 -2.78 -6.37
N GLY A 280 1.30 -1.83 -6.01
CA GLY A 280 1.32 -0.47 -6.56
C GLY A 280 2.55 -0.23 -7.43
N THR A 281 2.38 0.44 -8.57
CA THR A 281 3.49 0.83 -9.46
C THR A 281 3.18 2.10 -10.27
N TRP A 282 4.20 2.65 -10.95
CA TRP A 282 4.13 3.96 -11.62
C TRP A 282 4.69 3.92 -13.05
N CYS A 283 4.05 4.69 -13.93
CA CYS A 283 4.44 4.95 -15.31
C CYS A 283 4.33 6.45 -15.61
N ASP A 284 5.08 7.22 -14.84
CA ASP A 284 4.93 8.67 -14.61
C ASP A 284 5.52 9.58 -15.70
N ASN A 285 5.53 9.13 -16.95
CA ASN A 285 5.87 9.99 -18.09
C ASN A 285 5.40 9.36 -19.41
N ASN A 286 5.52 10.14 -20.50
CA ASN A 286 5.12 9.74 -21.85
C ASN A 286 5.81 8.48 -22.36
N GLN A 287 7.06 8.22 -21.96
CA GLN A 287 7.78 7.01 -22.36
C GLN A 287 7.33 5.81 -21.51
N ALA A 288 7.19 5.99 -20.20
CA ALA A 288 6.84 4.94 -19.26
C ALA A 288 5.43 4.40 -19.47
N MET A 289 4.44 5.27 -19.72
CA MET A 289 3.06 4.83 -20.02
C MET A 289 2.97 3.95 -21.27
N LEU A 290 3.92 4.05 -22.19
CA LEU A 290 4.02 3.22 -23.40
C LEU A 290 4.91 1.99 -23.18
N GLY A 291 5.96 2.14 -22.38
CA GLY A 291 6.93 1.08 -22.10
C GLY A 291 6.39 0.00 -21.17
N LEU A 292 5.70 0.40 -20.09
CA LEU A 292 5.11 -0.46 -19.06
C LEU A 292 6.10 -1.55 -18.60
N TRP A 293 7.37 -1.17 -18.43
CA TRP A 293 8.49 -2.12 -18.33
C TRP A 293 8.34 -3.07 -17.14
N GLN A 294 7.84 -2.58 -16.01
CA GLN A 294 7.60 -3.40 -14.82
C GLN A 294 6.65 -4.57 -15.07
N LEU A 295 5.73 -4.47 -16.05
CA LEU A 295 4.75 -5.51 -16.35
C LEU A 295 5.26 -6.55 -17.35
N ARG A 296 6.43 -6.32 -17.96
CA ARG A 296 6.99 -7.21 -18.98
C ARG A 296 7.52 -8.50 -18.35
N PRO A 297 7.49 -9.63 -19.08
CA PRO A 297 8.07 -10.89 -18.59
C PRO A 297 9.53 -10.71 -18.14
N GLY A 298 9.86 -11.21 -16.96
CA GLY A 298 11.20 -11.09 -16.38
C GLY A 298 11.48 -9.80 -15.60
N PHE A 299 10.54 -8.85 -15.58
CA PHE A 299 10.63 -7.63 -14.77
C PHE A 299 9.79 -7.75 -13.49
N GLU A 300 9.87 -6.73 -12.63
CA GLU A 300 9.31 -6.66 -11.27
C GLU A 300 7.93 -7.33 -11.13
N LEU A 301 6.94 -6.88 -11.90
CA LEU A 301 5.55 -7.34 -11.87
C LEU A 301 5.20 -8.23 -13.07
N GLY A 302 6.21 -8.72 -13.80
CA GLY A 302 6.02 -9.56 -14.98
C GLY A 302 5.29 -10.87 -14.71
N ALA A 303 5.49 -11.43 -13.51
CA ALA A 303 4.84 -12.67 -13.05
C ALA A 303 3.70 -12.43 -12.04
N TRP A 304 3.45 -11.18 -11.64
CA TRP A 304 2.46 -10.82 -10.62
C TRP A 304 1.04 -11.19 -11.05
N GLN A 305 0.27 -11.82 -10.15
CA GLN A 305 -1.09 -12.33 -10.40
C GLN A 305 -2.17 -11.68 -9.52
N GLY A 306 -1.78 -10.95 -8.47
CA GLY A 306 -2.73 -10.22 -7.63
C GLY A 306 -3.29 -8.98 -8.31
N ASP A 307 -4.12 -8.24 -7.59
CA ASP A 307 -4.62 -6.95 -8.06
C ASP A 307 -3.45 -5.99 -8.30
N LEU A 308 -3.63 -5.00 -9.17
CA LEU A 308 -2.61 -4.00 -9.48
C LEU A 308 -3.23 -2.62 -9.59
N ASP A 309 -2.72 -1.66 -8.81
CA ASP A 309 -2.86 -0.24 -9.08
C ASP A 309 -1.62 0.24 -9.84
N ILE A 310 -1.84 0.80 -11.03
CA ILE A 310 -0.80 1.42 -11.83
C ILE A 310 -1.13 2.88 -12.08
N ALA A 311 -0.29 3.76 -11.54
CA ALA A 311 -0.30 5.16 -11.90
C ALA A 311 0.24 5.31 -13.33
N VAL A 312 -0.50 6.04 -14.16
CA VAL A 312 -0.08 6.36 -15.53
C VAL A 312 -0.12 7.88 -15.71
N GLY A 313 0.96 8.42 -16.27
CA GLY A 313 0.99 9.84 -16.63
C GLY A 313 -0.11 10.20 -17.63
N ALA A 314 -0.39 11.50 -17.76
CA ALA A 314 -1.38 12.01 -18.70
C ALA A 314 -0.74 12.83 -19.82
N ILE A 315 -0.08 13.91 -19.45
CA ILE A 315 0.65 14.83 -20.34
C ILE A 315 2.09 14.96 -19.84
N GLY A 316 3.02 15.31 -20.72
CA GLY A 316 4.44 15.48 -20.41
C GLY A 316 4.95 16.91 -20.63
N PRO A 317 6.28 17.11 -20.62
CA PRO A 317 6.86 18.44 -20.72
C PRO A 317 6.45 19.15 -22.02
N GLY A 318 5.95 20.38 -21.90
CA GLY A 318 5.51 21.21 -23.03
C GLY A 318 4.12 20.88 -23.58
N GLU A 319 3.42 19.90 -23.00
CA GLU A 319 2.04 19.58 -23.32
C GLU A 319 1.07 20.37 -22.41
N SER A 320 -0.22 20.41 -22.78
CA SER A 320 -1.21 21.18 -22.01
C SER A 320 -2.55 20.47 -21.93
N TRP A 321 -3.28 20.74 -20.84
CA TRP A 321 -4.65 20.25 -20.69
C TRP A 321 -5.59 20.78 -21.77
N ALA A 322 -5.42 22.02 -22.25
CA ALA A 322 -6.22 22.56 -23.34
C ALA A 322 -6.05 21.75 -24.65
N ALA A 323 -4.81 21.38 -24.99
CA ALA A 323 -4.55 20.50 -26.14
C ALA A 323 -5.13 19.10 -25.90
N ALA A 324 -4.96 18.55 -24.69
CA ALA A 324 -5.50 17.26 -24.30
C ALA A 324 -7.05 17.22 -24.41
N ALA A 325 -7.73 18.29 -24.01
CA ALA A 325 -9.19 18.42 -24.05
C ALA A 325 -9.75 18.37 -25.49
N THR A 326 -8.94 18.77 -26.47
CA THR A 326 -9.27 18.70 -27.90
C THR A 326 -8.83 17.39 -28.57
N GLY A 327 -8.18 16.49 -27.82
CA GLY A 327 -7.80 15.15 -28.27
C GLY A 327 -6.39 15.03 -28.86
N ALA A 328 -5.51 16.01 -28.62
CA ALA A 328 -4.15 16.00 -29.15
C ALA A 328 -3.34 14.75 -28.77
N TYR A 329 -3.68 14.10 -27.65
CA TYR A 329 -2.93 12.97 -27.09
C TYR A 329 -3.69 11.64 -27.07
N ASP A 330 -4.89 11.60 -27.66
CA ASP A 330 -5.74 10.39 -27.68
C ASP A 330 -5.01 9.18 -28.29
N GLY A 331 -4.22 9.39 -29.34
CA GLY A 331 -3.44 8.32 -29.98
C GLY A 331 -2.45 7.66 -29.01
N ARG A 332 -1.75 8.45 -28.20
CA ARG A 332 -0.79 7.94 -27.21
C ARG A 332 -1.51 7.24 -26.06
N TRP A 333 -2.60 7.81 -25.54
CA TRP A 333 -3.38 7.18 -24.49
C TRP A 333 -4.00 5.86 -24.93
N ARG A 334 -4.53 5.79 -26.15
CA ARG A 334 -5.01 4.54 -26.75
C ARG A 334 -3.90 3.50 -26.87
N GLN A 335 -2.71 3.91 -27.30
CA GLN A 335 -1.56 3.00 -27.37
C GLN A 335 -1.17 2.45 -25.99
N SER A 336 -1.10 3.32 -24.98
CA SER A 336 -0.84 2.91 -23.58
C SER A 336 -1.89 1.92 -23.07
N LEU A 337 -3.18 2.21 -23.25
CA LEU A 337 -4.28 1.31 -22.86
C LEU A 337 -4.24 -0.04 -23.59
N THR A 338 -3.86 -0.03 -24.87
CA THR A 338 -3.74 -1.25 -25.69
C THR A 338 -2.60 -2.13 -25.15
N GLU A 339 -1.46 -1.53 -24.81
CA GLU A 339 -0.32 -2.26 -24.25
C GLU A 339 -0.62 -2.76 -22.83
N LEU A 340 -1.28 -1.96 -21.99
CA LEU A 340 -1.78 -2.40 -20.67
C LEU A 340 -2.68 -3.63 -20.82
N ARG A 341 -3.66 -3.58 -21.73
CA ARG A 341 -4.54 -4.72 -21.99
C ARG A 341 -3.75 -5.93 -22.44
N ARG A 342 -2.80 -5.76 -23.35
CA ARG A 342 -1.96 -6.86 -23.86
C ARG A 342 -1.14 -7.53 -22.74
N LEU A 343 -0.58 -6.74 -21.82
CA LEU A 343 0.28 -7.23 -20.74
C LEU A 343 -0.50 -7.83 -19.56
N TRP A 344 -1.74 -7.39 -19.35
CA TRP A 344 -2.54 -7.74 -18.19
C TRP A 344 -3.67 -8.75 -18.48
N SER A 345 -4.19 -8.81 -19.71
CA SER A 345 -5.29 -9.71 -20.06
C SER A 345 -4.95 -11.17 -19.73
N GLY A 346 -5.89 -11.85 -19.07
CA GLY A 346 -5.74 -13.24 -18.65
C GLY A 346 -5.16 -13.43 -17.24
N ARG A 347 -4.71 -12.36 -16.57
CA ARG A 347 -4.39 -12.40 -15.14
C ARG A 347 -5.68 -12.39 -14.30
N PRO A 348 -5.69 -13.04 -13.12
CA PRO A 348 -6.88 -13.10 -12.28
C PRO A 348 -7.11 -11.83 -11.47
N GLY A 349 -6.07 -11.03 -11.20
CA GLY A 349 -6.17 -9.79 -10.45
C GLY A 349 -6.82 -8.65 -11.23
N GLN A 350 -7.57 -7.81 -10.52
CA GLN A 350 -8.17 -6.59 -11.04
C GLN A 350 -7.08 -5.56 -11.35
N LEU A 351 -7.17 -4.93 -12.52
CA LEU A 351 -6.34 -3.77 -12.86
C LEU A 351 -7.08 -2.49 -12.51
N TYR A 352 -6.41 -1.64 -11.76
CA TYR A 352 -6.79 -0.28 -11.41
C TYR A 352 -5.83 0.69 -12.13
N ILE A 353 -6.34 1.49 -13.05
CA ILE A 353 -5.58 2.51 -13.77
C ILE A 353 -5.77 3.85 -13.05
N ARG A 354 -4.70 4.36 -12.44
CA ARG A 354 -4.71 5.62 -11.70
C ARG A 354 -4.16 6.75 -12.60
N PHE A 355 -5.02 7.21 -13.50
CA PHE A 355 -4.68 8.21 -14.52
C PHE A 355 -4.48 9.59 -13.89
N ALA A 356 -3.37 10.25 -14.23
CA ALA A 356 -3.04 11.60 -13.75
C ALA A 356 -3.12 11.71 -12.21
N HIS A 357 -2.51 10.76 -11.49
CA HIS A 357 -2.53 10.77 -10.03
C HIS A 357 -1.92 12.05 -9.47
N GLU A 358 -2.40 12.45 -8.29
CA GLU A 358 -1.96 13.66 -7.58
C GLU A 358 -1.99 14.93 -8.44
N PHE A 359 -2.92 15.02 -9.40
CA PHE A 359 -3.06 16.19 -10.28
C PHE A 359 -3.23 17.52 -9.51
N ASN A 360 -3.67 17.49 -8.26
CA ASN A 360 -3.82 18.67 -7.39
C ASN A 360 -2.51 19.09 -6.69
N GLY A 361 -1.38 18.43 -7.00
CA GLY A 361 -0.03 18.82 -6.62
C GLY A 361 0.57 19.91 -7.51
N ASN A 362 1.90 20.00 -7.47
CA ASN A 362 2.69 20.89 -8.34
C ASN A 362 4.02 20.26 -8.83
N TRP A 363 4.16 18.95 -8.73
CA TRP A 363 5.40 18.21 -9.00
C TRP A 363 5.36 17.37 -10.29
N TYR A 364 4.19 17.23 -10.92
CA TYR A 364 4.03 16.53 -12.19
C TYR A 364 3.71 17.46 -13.34
N ASP A 365 4.11 17.09 -14.56
CA ASP A 365 3.77 17.82 -15.80
C ASP A 365 2.24 17.91 -16.00
N TRP A 366 1.50 16.94 -15.47
CA TRP A 366 0.04 16.91 -15.49
C TRP A 366 -0.63 17.59 -14.29
N SER A 367 0.11 18.36 -13.49
CA SER A 367 -0.50 19.14 -12.41
C SER A 367 -1.59 20.08 -12.95
N VAL A 368 -2.67 20.24 -12.20
CA VAL A 368 -3.86 21.01 -12.56
C VAL A 368 -3.92 22.23 -11.67
N THR A 369 -4.15 23.37 -12.29
CA THR A 369 -4.49 24.61 -11.60
C THR A 369 -5.97 24.92 -11.75
N GLY A 370 -6.48 25.88 -10.98
CA GLY A 370 -7.84 26.42 -11.15
C GLY A 370 -8.14 26.87 -12.59
N ALA A 371 -7.13 27.37 -13.31
CA ALA A 371 -7.27 27.80 -14.71
C ALA A 371 -7.46 26.63 -15.71
N SER A 372 -6.91 25.46 -15.41
CA SER A 372 -6.94 24.28 -16.31
C SER A 372 -8.01 23.25 -15.94
N VAL A 373 -8.81 23.48 -14.89
CA VAL A 373 -9.72 22.47 -14.33
C VAL A 373 -10.79 21.98 -15.31
N ALA A 374 -11.31 22.88 -16.16
CA ALA A 374 -12.31 22.53 -17.17
C ALA A 374 -11.69 21.63 -18.26
N ASP A 375 -10.48 21.96 -18.69
CA ASP A 375 -9.74 21.21 -19.70
C ASP A 375 -9.30 19.84 -19.18
N PHE A 376 -8.87 19.76 -17.91
CA PHE A 376 -8.60 18.51 -17.24
C PHE A 376 -9.83 17.59 -17.21
N ARG A 377 -10.99 18.12 -16.83
CA ARG A 377 -12.25 17.34 -16.82
C ARG A 377 -12.63 16.85 -18.22
N ALA A 378 -12.52 17.70 -19.23
CA ALA A 378 -12.76 17.30 -20.61
C ALA A 378 -11.80 16.18 -21.04
N SER A 379 -10.51 16.31 -20.72
CA SER A 379 -9.48 15.32 -20.99
C SER A 379 -9.74 13.99 -20.29
N TRP A 380 -10.14 14.01 -19.03
CA TRP A 380 -10.53 12.81 -18.27
C TRP A 380 -11.67 12.06 -18.96
N ILE A 381 -12.72 12.77 -19.37
CA ILE A 381 -13.88 12.17 -20.05
C ILE A 381 -13.45 11.50 -21.37
N ARG A 382 -12.49 12.09 -22.10
CA ARG A 382 -11.90 11.46 -23.29
C ARG A 382 -11.12 10.20 -22.93
N TYR A 383 -10.24 10.27 -21.93
CA TYR A 383 -9.48 9.10 -21.48
C TYR A 383 -10.40 7.95 -21.04
N ARG A 384 -11.47 8.26 -20.30
CA ARG A 384 -12.51 7.28 -19.92
C ARG A 384 -13.15 6.65 -21.15
N ALA A 385 -13.50 7.43 -22.17
CA ALA A 385 -14.07 6.88 -23.41
C ALA A 385 -13.09 5.92 -24.11
N LEU A 386 -11.80 6.27 -24.17
CA LEU A 386 -10.76 5.39 -24.70
C LEU A 386 -10.58 4.13 -23.85
N GLN A 387 -10.59 4.24 -22.52
CA GLN A 387 -10.46 3.11 -21.61
C GLN A 387 -11.62 2.14 -21.77
N GLN A 388 -12.86 2.62 -21.85
CA GLN A 388 -14.04 1.78 -22.08
C GLN A 388 -14.04 1.13 -23.47
N GLU A 389 -13.45 1.77 -24.47
CA GLU A 389 -13.31 1.19 -25.81
C GLU A 389 -12.21 0.12 -25.87
N VAL A 390 -11.05 0.41 -25.28
CA VAL A 390 -9.84 -0.40 -25.46
C VAL A 390 -9.70 -1.47 -24.40
N PHE A 391 -9.97 -1.16 -23.14
CA PHE A 391 -9.75 -2.03 -21.98
C PHE A 391 -10.87 -1.88 -20.92
N PRO A 392 -12.14 -2.17 -21.26
CA PRO A 392 -13.28 -1.96 -20.36
C PRO A 392 -13.24 -2.79 -19.07
N GLU A 393 -12.43 -3.85 -19.03
CA GLU A 393 -12.28 -4.72 -17.86
C GLU A 393 -11.41 -4.10 -16.74
N SER A 394 -10.67 -3.03 -17.02
CA SER A 394 -9.94 -2.26 -16.00
C SER A 394 -10.83 -1.24 -15.29
N ASP A 395 -10.52 -0.94 -14.03
CA ASP A 395 -11.16 0.15 -13.28
C ASP A 395 -10.34 1.44 -13.40
N LEU A 396 -11.00 2.59 -13.57
CA LEU A 396 -10.37 3.90 -13.64
C LEU A 396 -10.46 4.62 -12.29
N VAL A 397 -9.31 5.00 -11.73
CA VAL A 397 -9.16 5.52 -10.37
C VAL A 397 -8.88 7.02 -10.38
N PHE A 398 -9.73 7.79 -9.71
CA PHE A 398 -9.51 9.23 -9.47
C PHE A 398 -8.81 9.44 -8.13
N SER A 399 -7.52 9.77 -8.15
CA SER A 399 -6.68 9.90 -6.95
C SER A 399 -6.02 11.28 -6.84
N PRO A 400 -6.62 12.25 -6.13
CA PRO A 400 -5.90 13.43 -5.68
C PRO A 400 -4.87 13.06 -4.60
N ASN A 401 -3.83 13.89 -4.46
CA ASN A 401 -3.06 13.99 -3.23
C ASN A 401 -3.99 14.43 -2.10
N SER A 402 -3.65 14.04 -0.86
CA SER A 402 -4.39 14.36 0.36
C SER A 402 -4.88 15.80 0.43
N GLU A 403 -4.10 16.79 -0.02
CA GLU A 403 -4.54 18.18 -0.16
C GLU A 403 -4.05 18.85 -1.44
N THR A 404 -4.76 19.89 -1.89
CA THR A 404 -4.27 20.73 -2.98
C THR A 404 -3.05 21.53 -2.53
N ASN A 405 -2.01 21.53 -3.36
CA ASN A 405 -0.85 22.38 -3.16
C ASN A 405 -1.25 23.88 -3.11
N TYR A 406 -0.58 24.66 -2.25
CA TYR A 406 -0.88 26.08 -2.04
C TYR A 406 -0.88 26.91 -3.34
N TRP A 407 -0.06 26.56 -4.32
CA TRP A 407 0.15 27.34 -5.54
C TRP A 407 -0.83 27.00 -6.68
N SER A 408 -1.54 25.88 -6.59
CA SER A 408 -2.39 25.40 -7.69
C SER A 408 -3.74 26.11 -7.78
N ASP A 409 -4.12 26.89 -6.75
CA ASP A 409 -5.39 27.64 -6.69
C ASP A 409 -6.62 26.81 -7.09
N LEU A 410 -6.67 25.56 -6.59
CA LEU A 410 -7.63 24.55 -7.02
C LEU A 410 -8.40 23.96 -5.81
N ASP A 411 -9.72 24.05 -5.82
CA ASP A 411 -10.56 23.10 -5.09
C ASP A 411 -10.62 21.82 -5.93
N TRP A 412 -9.90 20.77 -5.52
CA TRP A 412 -9.75 19.58 -6.36
C TRP A 412 -11.07 18.88 -6.64
N ARG A 413 -12.12 19.09 -5.83
CA ARG A 413 -13.46 18.53 -6.09
C ARG A 413 -14.07 19.09 -7.37
N THR A 414 -13.68 20.31 -7.76
CA THR A 414 -14.12 20.91 -9.03
C THR A 414 -13.51 20.23 -10.25
N ALA A 415 -12.45 19.44 -10.06
CA ALA A 415 -11.83 18.58 -11.08
C ALA A 415 -12.51 17.21 -11.19
N PHE A 416 -13.40 16.84 -10.27
CA PHE A 416 -14.12 15.57 -10.33
C PHE A 416 -15.02 15.53 -11.59
N PRO A 417 -14.83 14.56 -12.49
CA PRO A 417 -15.54 14.53 -13.78
C PRO A 417 -17.01 14.11 -13.64
N GLY A 418 -17.37 13.47 -12.52
CA GLY A 418 -18.66 12.85 -12.26
C GLY A 418 -18.53 11.33 -12.09
N ARG A 419 -19.36 10.74 -11.24
CA ARG A 419 -19.29 9.31 -10.88
C ARG A 419 -19.37 8.34 -12.05
N GLN A 420 -20.00 8.73 -13.16
CA GLN A 420 -20.11 7.88 -14.35
C GLN A 420 -18.79 7.73 -15.11
N TYR A 421 -17.77 8.53 -14.78
CA TYR A 421 -16.46 8.52 -15.43
C TYR A 421 -15.33 8.00 -14.52
N VAL A 422 -15.67 7.48 -13.35
CA VAL A 422 -14.72 7.02 -12.32
C VAL A 422 -15.27 5.75 -11.71
N ASP A 423 -14.44 4.72 -11.56
CA ASP A 423 -14.85 3.47 -10.91
C ASP A 423 -14.48 3.46 -9.43
N VAL A 424 -13.35 4.08 -9.05
CA VAL A 424 -12.87 4.18 -7.66
C VAL A 424 -12.40 5.60 -7.34
N MET A 425 -12.83 6.14 -6.20
CA MET A 425 -12.25 7.34 -5.61
C MET A 425 -11.08 6.92 -4.72
N ALA A 426 -9.89 7.47 -4.93
CA ALA A 426 -8.73 7.16 -4.12
C ALA A 426 -8.12 8.42 -3.49
N VAL A 427 -7.12 8.23 -2.63
CA VAL A 427 -6.27 9.31 -2.12
C VAL A 427 -4.85 8.79 -1.92
N ASP A 428 -3.89 9.67 -2.14
CA ASP A 428 -2.50 9.48 -1.74
C ASP A 428 -2.30 10.21 -0.39
N TYR A 429 -1.97 9.47 0.67
CA TYR A 429 -2.08 9.92 2.06
C TYR A 429 -0.83 9.56 2.87
N TYR A 430 0.05 10.54 3.11
CA TYR A 430 1.31 10.33 3.80
C TYR A 430 1.38 11.02 5.16
N ASN A 431 2.06 10.38 6.12
CA ASN A 431 2.41 11.02 7.38
C ASN A 431 3.66 11.89 7.19
N MET A 432 3.46 13.15 6.78
CA MET A 432 4.52 14.13 6.61
C MET A 432 4.22 15.39 7.45
N TRP A 433 3.66 16.43 6.83
CA TRP A 433 3.29 17.67 7.50
C TRP A 433 1.80 17.98 7.31
N PRO A 434 1.02 18.13 8.40
CA PRO A 434 1.40 17.96 9.80
C PRO A 434 1.65 16.50 10.14
N TYR A 435 2.72 16.25 10.91
CA TYR A 435 3.06 14.92 11.38
C TYR A 435 2.07 14.46 12.46
N THR A 436 1.68 13.19 12.39
CA THR A 436 0.85 12.50 13.36
C THR A 436 1.67 11.44 14.10
N GLY A 437 1.95 11.69 15.37
CA GLY A 437 2.73 10.80 16.25
C GLY A 437 1.90 10.09 17.32
N THR A 438 0.60 10.41 17.42
CA THR A 438 -0.31 9.90 18.44
C THR A 438 -1.69 9.64 17.85
N ALA A 439 -2.48 8.77 18.48
CA ALA A 439 -3.85 8.48 18.04
C ALA A 439 -4.72 9.74 17.96
N ALA A 440 -4.64 10.63 18.96
CA ALA A 440 -5.40 11.89 18.96
C ALA A 440 -5.02 12.82 17.80
N GLN A 441 -3.73 12.85 17.41
CA GLN A 441 -3.30 13.61 16.23
C GLN A 441 -3.81 12.97 14.94
N PHE A 442 -3.79 11.65 14.84
CA PHE A 442 -4.36 10.92 13.69
C PHE A 442 -5.86 11.21 13.55
N ASP A 443 -6.63 11.09 14.63
CA ASP A 443 -8.08 11.37 14.64
C ASP A 443 -8.37 12.81 14.18
N ALA A 444 -7.60 13.78 14.68
CA ALA A 444 -7.73 15.17 14.29
C ALA A 444 -7.38 15.38 12.80
N ALA A 445 -6.26 14.81 12.34
CA ALA A 445 -5.82 14.92 10.95
C ALA A 445 -6.80 14.26 9.97
N SER A 446 -7.38 13.11 10.35
CA SER A 446 -8.33 12.36 9.53
C SER A 446 -9.63 13.13 9.25
N LEU A 447 -9.99 14.08 10.12
CA LEU A 447 -11.18 14.94 9.99
C LEU A 447 -10.91 16.30 9.32
N ALA A 448 -9.67 16.57 8.91
CA ALA A 448 -9.26 17.87 8.40
C ALA A 448 -9.85 18.20 7.02
N TYR A 449 -10.05 19.49 6.77
CA TYR A 449 -10.29 20.07 5.44
C TYR A 449 -9.11 20.95 5.05
N ASP A 450 -8.92 21.14 3.75
CA ASP A 450 -7.99 22.15 3.24
C ASP A 450 -8.61 23.56 3.27
N ARG A 451 -7.90 24.56 2.75
CA ARG A 451 -8.36 25.95 2.72
C ARG A 451 -9.59 26.20 1.85
N TRP A 452 -9.89 25.29 0.93
CA TRP A 452 -11.07 25.35 0.07
C TRP A 452 -12.26 24.59 0.66
N GLY A 453 -12.09 24.00 1.84
CA GLY A 453 -13.07 23.10 2.43
C GLY A 453 -13.15 21.77 1.70
N ALA A 454 -12.18 21.44 0.84
CA ALA A 454 -12.07 20.12 0.24
C ALA A 454 -11.47 19.14 1.25
N PRO A 455 -11.74 17.83 1.12
CA PRO A 455 -11.13 16.84 1.98
C PRO A 455 -9.61 16.97 2.01
N ARG A 456 -9.09 16.99 3.24
CA ARG A 456 -7.66 16.84 3.53
C ARG A 456 -7.39 15.55 4.27
N GLY A 457 -8.19 15.30 5.30
CA GLY A 457 -8.08 14.11 6.13
C GLY A 457 -8.66 12.87 5.47
N LEU A 458 -8.11 11.70 5.84
CA LEU A 458 -8.48 10.41 5.29
C LEU A 458 -10.00 10.13 5.37
N LYS A 459 -10.62 10.38 6.53
CA LYS A 459 -12.08 10.21 6.70
C LYS A 459 -12.88 11.18 5.83
N ARG A 460 -12.37 12.39 5.56
CA ARG A 460 -13.06 13.33 4.66
C ARG A 460 -13.02 12.87 3.20
N HIS A 461 -11.92 12.25 2.77
CA HIS A 461 -11.83 11.67 1.42
C HIS A 461 -12.80 10.50 1.27
N GLN A 462 -12.87 9.64 2.27
CA GLN A 462 -13.84 8.55 2.34
C GLN A 462 -15.30 9.03 2.34
N GLU A 463 -15.62 10.08 3.10
CA GLU A 463 -16.95 10.71 3.12
C GLU A 463 -17.31 11.31 1.75
N PHE A 464 -16.34 11.92 1.06
CA PHE A 464 -16.54 12.40 -0.30
C PHE A 464 -16.85 11.25 -1.27
N ALA A 465 -16.07 10.17 -1.25
CA ALA A 465 -16.33 8.96 -2.04
C ALA A 465 -17.75 8.42 -1.81
N ALA A 466 -18.17 8.32 -0.54
CA ALA A 466 -19.54 7.94 -0.17
C ALA A 466 -20.58 8.90 -0.78
N SER A 467 -20.35 10.21 -0.68
CA SER A 467 -21.27 11.24 -1.17
C SER A 467 -21.48 11.22 -2.69
N VAL A 468 -20.48 10.78 -3.46
CA VAL A 468 -20.57 10.65 -4.91
C VAL A 468 -20.91 9.22 -5.35
N GLY A 469 -21.13 8.31 -4.41
CA GLY A 469 -21.57 6.94 -4.69
C GLY A 469 -20.47 6.00 -5.21
N LEU A 470 -19.20 6.27 -4.90
CA LEU A 470 -18.05 5.48 -5.36
C LEU A 470 -17.40 4.71 -4.21
N PRO A 471 -16.85 3.51 -4.46
CA PRO A 471 -15.93 2.87 -3.52
C PRO A 471 -14.70 3.75 -3.28
N PHE A 472 -14.02 3.49 -2.16
CA PHE A 472 -12.87 4.25 -1.71
C PHE A 472 -11.59 3.40 -1.73
N ALA A 473 -10.45 4.01 -2.01
CA ALA A 473 -9.14 3.36 -1.89
C ALA A 473 -8.11 4.32 -1.29
N VAL A 474 -7.04 3.76 -0.74
CA VAL A 474 -5.84 4.53 -0.37
C VAL A 474 -4.72 4.02 -1.26
N ALA A 475 -4.57 4.66 -2.42
CA ALA A 475 -3.72 4.18 -3.49
C ALA A 475 -2.23 4.35 -3.19
N GLU A 476 -1.90 5.27 -2.28
CA GLU A 476 -0.58 5.37 -1.67
C GLU A 476 -0.72 5.83 -0.23
N TRP A 477 -0.01 5.19 0.68
CA TRP A 477 0.18 5.73 2.03
C TRP A 477 1.48 5.28 2.65
N GLY A 478 2.01 6.06 3.58
CA GLY A 478 3.28 5.74 4.22
C GLY A 478 3.62 6.64 5.39
N ASN A 479 4.46 6.11 6.29
CA ASN A 479 5.04 6.90 7.36
C ASN A 479 6.39 7.48 6.90
N ASN A 480 6.50 8.80 6.78
CA ASN A 480 7.79 9.41 6.44
C ASN A 480 8.68 9.52 7.70
N ALA A 481 9.71 8.69 7.76
CA ALA A 481 10.69 8.65 8.84
C ALA A 481 11.47 9.96 9.03
N GLU A 482 11.54 10.83 8.02
CA GLU A 482 12.15 12.17 8.15
C GLU A 482 11.35 13.09 9.09
N PHE A 483 10.05 12.85 9.21
CA PHE A 483 9.16 13.58 10.12
C PHE A 483 8.99 12.87 11.46
N GLY A 484 9.12 11.54 11.47
CA GLY A 484 9.23 10.74 12.68
C GLY A 484 8.84 9.28 12.49
N ASP A 485 9.14 8.48 13.51
CA ASP A 485 8.73 7.07 13.61
C ASP A 485 7.37 7.00 14.33
N SER A 486 6.28 6.73 13.59
CA SER A 486 4.91 6.75 14.12
C SER A 486 4.21 5.40 14.09
N PRO A 487 4.33 4.59 15.16
CA PRO A 487 3.44 3.44 15.39
C PRO A 487 1.96 3.83 15.36
N ALA A 488 1.61 4.98 15.95
CA ALA A 488 0.23 5.43 16.08
C ALA A 488 -0.43 5.74 14.72
N TYR A 489 0.34 6.24 13.75
CA TYR A 489 -0.17 6.45 12.40
C TYR A 489 -0.52 5.11 11.73
N ILE A 490 0.37 4.12 11.82
CA ILE A 490 0.13 2.78 11.24
C ILE A 490 -1.10 2.11 11.86
N GLU A 491 -1.23 2.17 13.19
CA GLU A 491 -2.38 1.64 13.91
C GLU A 491 -3.68 2.37 13.53
N GLY A 492 -3.64 3.69 13.40
CA GLY A 492 -4.77 4.52 12.97
C GLY A 492 -5.23 4.18 11.55
N MET A 493 -4.30 4.03 10.61
CA MET A 493 -4.58 3.62 9.23
C MET A 493 -5.25 2.23 9.19
N ASN A 494 -4.69 1.24 9.90
CA ASN A 494 -5.27 -0.10 9.96
C ASN A 494 -6.67 -0.11 10.60
N ALA A 495 -6.85 0.60 11.72
CA ALA A 495 -8.14 0.73 12.38
C ALA A 495 -9.19 1.36 11.46
N PHE A 496 -8.81 2.41 10.72
CA PHE A 496 -9.65 3.02 9.71
C PHE A 496 -10.01 2.02 8.60
N PHE A 497 -9.03 1.28 8.05
CA PHE A 497 -9.29 0.29 7.01
C PHE A 497 -10.27 -0.79 7.46
N ARG A 498 -10.07 -1.36 8.64
CA ARG A 498 -10.98 -2.37 9.20
C ARG A 498 -12.40 -1.84 9.41
N ALA A 499 -12.54 -0.59 9.84
CA ALA A 499 -13.84 0.04 10.07
C ALA A 499 -14.60 0.36 8.77
N HIS A 500 -13.89 0.57 7.67
CA HIS A 500 -14.47 1.05 6.41
C HIS A 500 -14.38 0.05 5.25
N ALA A 501 -13.79 -1.13 5.43
CA ALA A 501 -13.62 -2.11 4.36
C ALA A 501 -14.94 -2.60 3.74
N GLY A 502 -14.92 -2.80 2.42
CA GLY A 502 -16.07 -3.27 1.64
C GLY A 502 -15.99 -2.80 0.19
N ARG A 503 -17.10 -2.89 -0.55
CA ARG A 503 -17.16 -2.55 -1.99
C ARG A 503 -18.20 -1.48 -2.36
N GLY A 504 -19.01 -1.05 -1.40
CA GLY A 504 -20.04 -0.03 -1.59
C GLY A 504 -19.50 1.41 -1.51
N PRO A 505 -20.37 2.42 -1.62
CA PRO A 505 -20.00 3.83 -1.53
C PRO A 505 -19.21 4.17 -0.26
N GLY A 506 -18.02 4.74 -0.43
CA GLY A 506 -17.08 5.08 0.63
C GLY A 506 -16.49 3.87 1.36
N GLN A 507 -16.72 2.65 0.90
CA GLN A 507 -16.10 1.48 1.51
C GLN A 507 -14.73 1.24 0.88
N LEU A 508 -13.75 0.91 1.71
CA LEU A 508 -12.37 0.69 1.30
C LEU A 508 -12.25 -0.64 0.53
N VAL A 509 -11.89 -0.54 -0.75
CA VAL A 509 -11.63 -1.70 -1.63
C VAL A 509 -10.18 -2.16 -1.58
N TYR A 510 -9.22 -1.22 -1.47
CA TYR A 510 -7.81 -1.56 -1.34
C TYR A 510 -6.97 -0.49 -0.63
N ASP A 511 -5.81 -0.92 -0.13
CA ASP A 511 -4.73 -0.06 0.36
C ASP A 511 -3.36 -0.52 -0.18
N ILE A 512 -2.48 0.44 -0.44
CA ILE A 512 -1.11 0.19 -0.91
C ILE A 512 -0.14 1.00 -0.06
N TYR A 513 0.65 0.30 0.75
CA TYR A 513 1.75 0.93 1.48
C TYR A 513 2.91 1.27 0.54
N PHE A 514 3.40 2.51 0.59
CA PHE A 514 4.52 2.99 -0.21
C PHE A 514 5.87 2.45 0.31
N ASN A 515 6.10 1.14 0.14
CA ASN A 515 7.30 0.45 0.59
C ASN A 515 8.46 0.55 -0.42
N VAL A 516 8.83 1.77 -0.80
CA VAL A 516 9.84 2.02 -1.83
C VAL A 516 11.20 2.32 -1.20
N LEU A 517 12.22 1.55 -1.60
CA LEU A 517 13.61 1.77 -1.24
C LEU A 517 14.23 2.86 -2.12
N TRP A 518 14.13 4.12 -1.69
CA TRP A 518 14.63 5.26 -2.46
C TRP A 518 15.12 6.39 -1.54
N ASP A 519 16.12 7.16 -1.98
CA ASP A 519 16.63 8.41 -1.38
C ASP A 519 16.65 8.44 0.15
N GLY A 520 17.51 7.61 0.75
CA GLY A 520 17.66 7.56 2.21
C GLY A 520 16.59 6.74 2.91
N ASN A 521 15.64 6.15 2.16
CA ASN A 521 14.61 5.23 2.64
C ASN A 521 13.63 5.83 3.66
N PRO A 522 12.99 6.97 3.35
CA PRO A 522 12.10 7.64 4.29
C PRO A 522 10.79 6.87 4.53
N PHE A 523 10.32 6.06 3.59
CA PHE A 523 9.02 5.38 3.70
C PHE A 523 9.09 3.87 3.90
N ALA A 524 10.16 3.17 3.51
CA ALA A 524 10.10 1.72 3.57
C ALA A 524 10.15 1.20 5.02
N LEU A 525 9.35 0.16 5.24
CA LEU A 525 9.34 -0.63 6.48
C LEU A 525 10.18 -1.91 6.32
N TYR A 526 10.42 -2.33 5.08
CA TYR A 526 11.11 -3.55 4.72
C TYR A 526 11.84 -3.41 3.38
N PRO A 527 12.99 -4.07 3.13
CA PRO A 527 13.81 -4.88 4.06
C PRO A 527 14.66 -4.02 5.00
N SER A 528 14.76 -2.72 4.74
CA SER A 528 15.43 -1.74 5.58
C SER A 528 14.41 -0.68 5.98
N THR A 529 14.57 -0.09 7.17
CA THR A 529 13.67 0.96 7.65
C THR A 529 14.39 1.96 8.55
N ASN A 530 13.98 3.22 8.42
CA ASN A 530 14.34 4.29 9.35
C ASN A 530 13.23 4.58 10.39
N ALA A 531 12.12 3.83 10.35
CA ALA A 531 11.00 3.95 11.27
C ALA A 531 10.68 2.56 11.88
N PRO A 532 11.58 2.02 12.73
CA PRO A 532 11.44 0.66 13.26
C PRO A 532 10.16 0.45 14.09
N GLY A 533 9.68 1.47 14.81
CA GLY A 533 8.42 1.40 15.54
C GLY A 533 7.20 1.28 14.62
N ALA A 534 7.16 2.04 13.53
CA ALA A 534 6.14 1.94 12.50
C ALA A 534 6.20 0.57 11.80
N ALA A 535 7.41 0.06 11.53
CA ALA A 535 7.62 -1.26 10.93
C ALA A 535 7.09 -2.39 11.84
N GLU A 536 7.40 -2.33 13.15
CA GLU A 536 6.88 -3.27 14.13
C GLU A 536 5.36 -3.17 14.27
N ALA A 537 4.80 -1.96 14.30
CA ALA A 537 3.37 -1.73 14.33
C ALA A 537 2.67 -2.33 13.10
N TYR A 538 3.25 -2.16 11.91
CA TYR A 538 2.69 -2.68 10.67
C TYR A 538 2.53 -4.19 10.72
N ARG A 539 3.61 -4.93 11.05
CA ARG A 539 3.55 -6.40 11.20
C ARG A 539 2.57 -6.89 12.27
N ARG A 540 2.28 -6.05 13.28
CA ARG A 540 1.36 -6.41 14.36
C ARG A 540 -0.10 -6.32 13.93
N VAL A 541 -0.44 -5.34 13.08
CA VAL A 541 -1.85 -4.99 12.79
C VAL A 541 -2.31 -5.42 11.40
N PHE A 542 -1.39 -5.70 10.47
CA PHE A 542 -1.66 -6.25 9.14
C PHE A 542 -1.29 -7.72 9.08
#